data_AF-C0GK02-F1
#
_entry.id   AF-C0GK02-F1
#
_cell.length_a   1.000
_cell.length_b   1.000
_cell.length_c   1.000
_cell.angle_alpha   90.00
_cell.angle_beta   90.00
_cell.angle_gamma   90.00
#
_symmetry.space_group_name_H-M   'P 1'
#
loop_
_entity.id
_entity.type
_entity.pdbx_description
1 polymer ?
#
loop_
_entity_poly.entity_id
_entity_poly.type
_entity_poly.pdbx_seq_one_letter_code
_entity_poly.pdbx_strand_id
1 'polypeptide(L)' 'MSRIVFIVIALVLVAAIGLWVRAGIEPDEPGQAGPPTPHATDGPYENCLGCHGDITGSHDAMFGEGEYDDCLSCHPPQ' A
#
# COMPACT_ATOMS: atom_id res chain seq x y z
N MET A 1 19.09 40.29 10.71
CA MET A 1 19.47 39.20 9.78
C MET A 1 19.25 39.70 8.36
N SER A 2 20.20 39.56 7.44
CA SER A 2 20.04 40.03 6.05
C SER A 2 19.03 39.16 5.30
N ARG A 3 18.24 39.77 4.40
CA ARG A 3 17.26 39.05 3.55
C ARG A 3 17.89 37.88 2.79
N ILE A 4 19.15 38.05 2.36
CA ILE A 4 19.92 37.00 1.66
C ILE A 4 20.19 35.82 2.60
N VAL A 5 20.59 36.08 3.84
CA VAL A 5 20.86 35.05 4.85
C VAL A 5 19.59 34.26 5.17
N PHE A 6 18.45 34.94 5.28
CA PHE A 6 17.17 34.27 5.50
C PHE A 6 16.78 33.34 4.34
N ILE A 7 16.95 33.79 3.09
CA ILE A 7 16.62 32.98 1.90
C ILE A 7 17.50 31.73 1.81
N VAL A 8 18.80 31.86 2.07
CA VAL A 8 19.73 30.71 2.04
C VAL A 8 19.35 29.67 3.10
N ILE A 9 19.03 30.12 4.32
CA ILE A 9 18.60 29.21 5.41
C ILE A 9 17.30 28.49 5.03
N ALA A 10 16.32 29.21 4.48
CA ALA A 10 15.06 28.62 4.06
C ALA A 10 15.24 27.55 2.98
N LEU A 11 16.11 27.79 1.99
CA LEU A 11 16.40 26.81 0.93
C LEU A 11 17.09 25.55 1.49
N VAL A 12 18.04 25.71 2.40
CA VAL A 12 18.71 24.58 3.07
C VAL A 12 17.71 23.75 3.87
N LEU A 13 16.80 24.39 4.60
CA LEU A 13 15.77 23.69 5.36
C LEU A 13 14.81 22.91 4.45
N VAL A 14 14.34 23.50 3.36
CA VAL A 14 13.46 22.81 2.40
C VAL A 14 14.16 21.62 1.77
N ALA A 15 15.43 21.76 1.37
CA ALA A 15 16.21 20.65 0.81
C ALA A 15 16.43 19.53 1.84
N ALA A 16 16.73 19.87 3.09
CA ALA A 16 16.92 18.90 4.17
C ALA A 16 15.62 18.14 4.48
N ILE A 17 14.48 18.84 4.55
CA ILE A 17 13.16 18.22 4.76
C ILE A 17 12.81 17.32 3.58
N GLY A 18 13.04 17.76 2.34
CA GLY A 18 12.79 16.95 1.15
C GLY A 18 13.62 15.67 1.12
N LEU A 19 14.90 15.73 1.51
CA LEU A 19 15.75 14.56 1.65
C LEU A 19 15.27 13.62 2.76
N TRP A 20 14.85 14.17 3.90
CA TRP A 20 14.36 13.40 5.03
C TRP A 20 13.05 12.67 4.70
N VAL A 21 12.10 13.35 4.05
CA VAL A 21 10.84 12.73 3.57
C VAL A 21 11.13 11.63 2.56
N ARG A 22 12.02 11.86 1.59
CA ARG A 22 12.39 10.84 0.60
C ARG A 22 13.04 9.61 1.24
N ALA A 23 13.83 9.80 2.30
CA ALA A 23 14.48 8.69 3.00
C ALA A 23 13.51 7.92 3.93
N GLY A 24 12.42 8.57 4.38
CA GLY A 24 11.42 7.95 5.26
C GLY A 24 10.24 7.29 4.55
N ILE A 25 10.09 7.50 3.23
CA ILE A 25 9.15 6.69 2.43
C ILE A 25 9.90 5.42 2.05
N GLU A 26 9.85 4.44 2.94
CA GLU A 26 10.13 3.06 2.57
C GLU A 26 9.07 2.66 1.54
N PRO A 27 9.44 2.18 0.35
CA PRO A 27 8.45 1.55 -0.52
C PRO A 27 7.85 0.39 0.28
N ASP A 28 6.52 0.30 0.33
CA ASP A 28 5.88 -0.93 0.77
C ASP A 28 6.56 -2.08 -0.01
N GLU A 29 7.26 -2.95 0.72
CA GLU A 29 7.75 -4.20 0.14
C GLU A 29 6.53 -4.81 -0.57
N PRO A 30 6.63 -5.20 -1.85
CA PRO A 30 5.50 -5.81 -2.53
C PRO A 30 5.06 -6.98 -1.67
N GLY A 31 3.89 -6.82 -1.03
CA GLY A 31 3.34 -7.80 -0.11
C GLY A 31 3.43 -9.15 -0.80
N GLN A 32 4.04 -10.13 -0.12
CA GLN A 32 4.34 -11.40 -0.72
C GLN A 32 3.07 -11.95 -1.39
N ALA A 33 3.10 -12.02 -2.72
CA ALA A 33 1.92 -12.34 -3.50
C ALA A 33 1.31 -13.64 -2.99
N GLY A 34 0.01 -13.59 -2.73
CA GLY A 34 -0.78 -14.75 -2.37
C GLY A 34 -0.82 -15.75 -3.53
N PRO A 35 -1.23 -16.99 -3.27
CA PRO A 35 -1.46 -17.97 -4.32
C PRO A 35 -2.44 -17.42 -5.37
N PRO A 36 -2.23 -17.72 -6.66
CA PRO A 36 -3.13 -17.27 -7.70
C PRO A 36 -4.52 -17.93 -7.58
N THR A 37 -5.56 -17.26 -8.06
CA THR A 37 -6.95 -17.72 -7.90
C THR A 37 -7.21 -18.96 -8.76
N PRO A 38 -7.67 -20.10 -8.21
CA PRO A 38 -7.79 -21.35 -8.97
C PRO A 38 -8.96 -21.39 -9.96
N HIS A 39 -9.78 -20.35 -10.02
CA HIS A 39 -10.98 -20.22 -10.84
C HIS A 39 -11.05 -18.84 -11.49
N ALA A 40 -12.01 -18.66 -12.41
CA ALA A 40 -12.29 -17.38 -13.04
C ALA A 40 -12.74 -16.33 -11.99
N THR A 41 -12.43 -15.07 -12.25
CA THR A 41 -12.72 -13.94 -11.34
C THR A 41 -13.69 -12.92 -11.94
N ASP A 42 -14.33 -13.28 -13.06
CA ASP A 42 -15.28 -12.46 -13.81
C ASP A 42 -16.71 -13.03 -13.74
N GLY A 43 -17.69 -12.19 -14.13
CA GLY A 43 -19.11 -12.53 -14.13
C GLY A 43 -19.62 -12.96 -12.75
N PRO A 44 -20.11 -14.21 -12.59
CA PRO A 44 -20.65 -14.67 -11.31
C PRO A 44 -19.63 -14.73 -10.17
N TYR A 45 -18.33 -14.65 -10.48
CA TYR A 45 -17.23 -14.71 -9.51
C TYR A 45 -16.64 -13.34 -9.15
N GLU A 46 -17.21 -12.24 -9.64
CA GLU A 46 -16.72 -10.87 -9.37
C GLU A 46 -16.83 -10.47 -7.88
N ASN A 47 -17.77 -11.06 -7.14
CA ASN A 47 -17.92 -10.81 -5.71
C ASN A 47 -17.18 -11.86 -4.87
N CYS A 48 -15.87 -11.63 -4.65
CA CYS A 48 -14.99 -12.52 -3.89
C CYS A 48 -15.58 -12.92 -2.53
N LEU A 49 -16.03 -11.94 -1.75
CA LEU A 49 -16.56 -12.15 -0.39
C LEU A 49 -17.94 -12.83 -0.38
N GLY A 50 -18.63 -12.91 -1.53
CA GLY A 50 -19.88 -13.65 -1.64
C GLY A 50 -19.73 -15.13 -1.27
N CYS A 51 -18.55 -15.73 -1.51
CA CYS A 51 -18.21 -17.07 -1.06
C CYS A 51 -17.09 -17.10 -0.02
N HIS A 52 -16.21 -16.09 0.01
CA HIS A 52 -15.04 -16.05 0.89
C HIS A 52 -15.20 -15.15 2.12
N GLY A 53 -16.40 -14.66 2.46
CA GLY A 53 -16.61 -13.69 3.55
C GLY A 53 -16.03 -14.11 4.92
N ASP A 54 -15.95 -15.41 5.20
CA ASP A 54 -15.45 -15.93 6.48
C ASP A 54 -13.92 -15.82 6.63
N ILE A 55 -13.16 -15.50 5.57
CA ILE A 55 -11.69 -15.43 5.63
C ILE A 55 -11.16 -14.13 6.23
N THR A 56 -11.98 -13.07 6.28
CA THR A 56 -11.55 -11.71 6.67
C THR A 56 -10.95 -11.69 8.06
N GLY A 57 -11.60 -12.30 9.05
CA GLY A 57 -11.05 -12.35 10.42
C GLY A 57 -9.70 -13.06 10.52
N SER A 58 -9.46 -14.07 9.68
CA SER A 58 -8.15 -14.74 9.61
C SER A 58 -7.10 -13.95 8.84
N HIS A 59 -7.51 -13.19 7.82
CA HIS A 59 -6.63 -12.26 7.10
C HIS A 59 -6.22 -11.11 8.00
N ASP A 60 -7.17 -10.51 8.72
CA ASP A 60 -6.91 -9.42 9.67
C ASP A 60 -5.90 -9.84 10.75
N ALA A 61 -6.00 -11.08 11.22
CA ALA A 61 -5.05 -11.61 12.21
C ALA A 61 -3.62 -11.79 11.67
N MET A 62 -3.44 -12.01 10.36
CA MET A 62 -2.13 -12.22 9.74
C MET A 62 -1.53 -10.95 9.13
N PHE A 63 -2.37 -10.10 8.54
CA PHE A 63 -1.97 -8.95 7.73
C PHE A 63 -2.42 -7.60 8.32
N GLY A 64 -3.18 -7.61 9.42
CA GLY A 64 -3.80 -6.42 10.01
C GLY A 64 -5.16 -6.11 9.38
N GLU A 65 -5.93 -5.22 10.03
CA GLU A 65 -7.23 -4.79 9.52
C GLU A 65 -7.08 -4.20 8.10
N GLY A 66 -7.74 -4.85 7.14
CA GLY A 66 -7.57 -4.59 5.71
C GLY A 66 -8.84 -4.10 5.01
N GLU A 67 -8.61 -3.53 3.83
CA GLU A 67 -9.64 -3.28 2.82
C GLU A 67 -9.69 -4.53 1.91
N TYR A 68 -10.89 -5.04 1.61
CA TYR A 68 -11.11 -6.32 0.93
C TYR A 68 -11.76 -6.18 -0.45
N ASP A 69 -11.87 -4.96 -0.97
CA ASP A 69 -12.43 -4.67 -2.30
C ASP A 69 -11.44 -5.05 -3.43
N ASP A 70 -10.13 -5.16 -3.14
CA ASP A 70 -9.10 -5.54 -4.13
C ASP A 70 -8.28 -6.78 -3.72
N CYS A 71 -8.93 -7.95 -3.68
CA CYS A 71 -8.25 -9.22 -3.43
C CYS A 71 -7.20 -9.55 -4.51
N LEU A 72 -7.39 -9.06 -5.74
CA LEU A 72 -6.54 -9.41 -6.89
C LEU A 72 -5.20 -8.70 -6.90
N SER A 73 -5.05 -7.62 -6.11
CA SER A 73 -3.77 -6.97 -5.84
C SER A 73 -2.70 -7.94 -5.33
N CYS A 74 -3.10 -8.92 -4.50
CA CYS A 74 -2.23 -9.93 -3.92
C CYS A 74 -2.46 -11.34 -4.48
N HIS A 75 -3.68 -11.66 -4.90
CA HIS A 75 -4.05 -12.97 -5.45
C HIS A 75 -4.33 -12.88 -6.96
N PRO A 76 -3.31 -12.95 -7.83
CA PRO A 76 -3.50 -12.77 -9.25
C PRO A 76 -4.31 -13.91 -9.89
N PRO A 77 -5.05 -13.64 -10.97
CA PRO A 77 -5.66 -14.70 -11.78
C PRO A 77 -4.59 -15.56 -12.47
N GLN A 78 -4.93 -16.81 -12.76
CA GLN A 78 -4.04 -17.74 -13.49
C GLN A 78 -4.07 -17.49 -15.00
#